data_AF-A0A536BWZ2-F1
#
_entry.id   AF-A0A536BWZ2-F1
#
_cell.length_a   1.000
_cell.length_b   1.000
_cell.length_c   1.000
_cell.angle_alpha   90.00
_cell.angle_beta   90.00
_cell.angle_gamma   90.00
#
_symmetry.space_group_name_H-M   'P 1'
#
loop_
_entity.id
_entity.type
_entity.pdbx_description
1 polymer ?
#
loop_
_entity_poly.entity_id
_entity_poly.type
_entity_poly.pdbx_seq_one_letter_code
_entity_poly.pdbx_strand_id
1 'polypeptide(L)'
;MHQVSGRVLAISVRAAIIAGGWTGFALGLVAGCALGAALAWFAGAILSWQRDLSLTLGVTEQLLPFGGQVPLLERVQSSWFLVVPLAGLVLGLFAALVGGLIGGLVAASYNRSPFGVHVVVEVPDPTP
;
A
#
# COMPACT_ATOMS: atom_id res chain seq x y z
N MET A 1 42.07 -21.10 -3.22
CA MET A 1 40.64 -20.80 -3.44
C MET A 1 40.20 -21.62 -4.63
N HIS A 2 39.19 -22.47 -4.47
CA HIS A 2 38.65 -23.26 -5.58
C HIS A 2 37.23 -22.80 -5.90
N GLN A 3 36.96 -22.58 -7.20
CA GLN A 3 35.61 -22.26 -7.67
C GLN A 3 34.80 -23.55 -7.76
N VAL A 4 33.75 -23.67 -6.95
CA VAL A 4 32.79 -24.76 -7.02
C VAL A 4 31.57 -24.24 -7.75
N SER A 5 31.32 -24.77 -8.95
CA SER A 5 30.10 -24.48 -9.70
C SER A 5 28.93 -25.19 -9.04
N GLY A 6 28.01 -24.42 -8.43
CA GLY A 6 26.78 -24.92 -7.83
C GLY A 6 25.56 -24.39 -8.59
N ARG A 7 24.46 -25.15 -8.64
CA ARG A 7 23.16 -24.59 -8.98
C ARG A 7 22.52 -24.09 -7.70
N VAL A 8 22.07 -22.83 -7.65
CA VAL A 8 21.12 -22.42 -6.61
C VAL A 8 19.84 -23.17 -6.89
N LEU A 9 19.61 -24.24 -6.11
CA LEU A 9 18.61 -25.25 -6.43
C LEU A 9 17.17 -24.77 -6.17
N ALA A 10 16.98 -23.73 -5.36
CA ALA A 10 15.66 -23.16 -5.08
C ALA A 10 15.75 -21.76 -4.44
N ILE A 11 14.88 -20.85 -4.89
CA ILE A 11 14.53 -19.60 -4.19
C ILE A 11 13.50 -19.95 -3.12
N SER A 12 13.69 -19.42 -1.90
CA SER A 12 12.72 -19.65 -0.82
C SER A 12 11.42 -18.86 -1.07
N VAL A 13 10.36 -19.58 -1.45
CA VAL A 13 9.03 -19.01 -1.71
C VAL A 13 8.50 -18.26 -0.49
N ARG A 14 8.75 -18.80 0.71
CA ARG A 14 8.34 -18.16 1.97
C ARG A 14 9.00 -16.79 2.16
N ALA A 15 10.30 -16.66 1.89
CA ALA A 15 10.97 -15.37 2.01
C ALA A 15 10.47 -14.38 0.95
N ALA A 16 10.19 -14.86 -0.27
CA ALA A 16 9.64 -14.04 -1.33
C ALA A 16 8.21 -13.52 -1.01
N ILE A 17 7.36 -14.36 -0.41
CA ILE A 17 6.04 -13.95 0.09
C ILE A 17 6.18 -12.88 1.18
N ILE A 18 7.08 -13.08 2.15
CA ILE A 18 7.28 -12.13 3.25
C ILE A 18 7.83 -10.80 2.73
N ALA A 19 8.85 -10.85 1.86
CA ALA A 19 9.44 -9.66 1.27
C ALA A 19 8.42 -8.90 0.40
N GLY A 20 7.70 -9.61 -0.47
CA GLY A 20 6.63 -9.03 -1.27
C GLY A 20 5.48 -8.46 -0.43
N GLY A 21 5.17 -9.11 0.68
CA GLY A 21 4.16 -8.62 1.64
C GLY A 21 4.59 -7.34 2.32
N TRP A 22 5.84 -7.24 2.76
CA TRP A 22 6.38 -6.02 3.37
C TRP A 22 6.47 -4.84 2.40
N THR A 23 6.94 -5.08 1.17
CA THR A 23 7.01 -4.02 0.15
C THR A 23 5.62 -3.57 -0.26
N GLY A 24 4.69 -4.51 -0.46
CA GLY A 24 3.28 -4.22 -0.73
C GLY A 24 2.64 -3.42 0.41
N PHE A 25 2.86 -3.84 1.67
CA PHE A 25 2.36 -3.13 2.84
C PHE A 25 2.85 -1.69 2.91
N ALA A 26 4.16 -1.47 2.76
CA ALA A 26 4.75 -0.15 2.86
C ALA A 26 4.19 0.81 1.80
N LEU A 27 4.11 0.37 0.54
CA LEU A 27 3.55 1.17 -0.55
C LEU A 27 2.05 1.41 -0.37
N GLY A 28 1.30 0.37 0.01
CA GLY A 28 -0.14 0.49 0.26
C GLY A 28 -0.47 1.38 1.44
N LEU A 29 0.36 1.37 2.49
CA LEU A 29 0.21 2.24 3.66
C LEU A 29 0.38 3.70 3.28
N VAL A 30 1.43 4.03 2.53
CA VAL A 30 1.68 5.41 2.06
C VAL A 30 0.55 5.87 1.14
N ALA A 31 0.17 5.04 0.15
CA ALA A 31 -0.92 5.36 -0.77
C ALA A 31 -2.26 5.51 -0.03
N GLY A 32 -2.52 4.68 0.98
CA GLY A 32 -3.77 4.69 1.74
C GLY A 32 -3.86 5.90 2.65
N CYS A 33 -2.74 6.30 3.28
CA CYS A 33 -2.66 7.54 4.04
C CYS A 33 -2.87 8.75 3.12
N ALA A 34 -2.25 8.77 1.93
CA ALA A 34 -2.46 9.84 0.95
C ALA A 34 -3.93 9.92 0.51
N LEU A 35 -4.57 8.77 0.27
CA LEU A 35 -6.00 8.70 -0.07
C LEU A 35 -6.88 9.18 1.09
N GLY A 36 -6.61 8.73 2.33
CA GLY A 36 -7.35 9.19 3.51
C GLY A 36 -7.19 10.70 3.75
N ALA A 37 -6.00 11.25 3.50
CA ALA A 37 -5.73 12.68 3.60
C ALA A 37 -6.49 13.46 2.52
N ALA A 38 -6.52 12.95 1.29
CA ALA A 38 -7.30 13.53 0.21
C ALA A 38 -8.79 13.54 0.55
N LEU A 39 -9.35 12.45 1.08
CA LEU A 39 -10.76 12.39 1.49
C LEU A 39 -11.10 13.40 2.60
N ALA A 40 -10.27 13.48 3.65
CA ALA A 40 -10.47 14.44 4.72
C ALA A 40 -10.36 15.90 4.23
N TRP A 41 -9.41 16.16 3.33
CA TRP A 41 -9.24 17.47 2.69
C TRP A 41 -10.43 17.84 1.81
N PHE A 42 -10.89 16.92 0.94
CA PHE A 42 -12.06 17.15 0.09
C PHE A 42 -13.32 17.41 0.91
N ALA A 43 -13.52 16.70 2.02
CA ALA A 43 -14.65 16.96 2.91
C ALA A 43 -14.63 18.39 3.44
N GLY A 44 -13.47 18.88 3.88
CA GLY A 44 -13.30 20.27 4.31
C GLY A 44 -13.53 21.29 3.19
N ALA A 45 -13.01 21.02 1.99
CA ALA A 45 -13.16 21.89 0.83
C ALA A 45 -14.63 22.04 0.38
N ILE A 46 -15.41 20.95 0.44
CA ILE A 46 -16.84 20.99 0.12
C ILE A 46 -17.61 21.81 1.16
N LEU A 47 -17.31 21.62 2.46
CA LEU A 47 -17.96 22.38 3.53
C LEU A 47 -17.67 23.88 3.44
N SER A 48 -16.42 24.28 3.15
CA SER A 48 -16.08 25.70 2.97
C SER A 48 -16.79 26.28 1.74
N TRP A 49 -16.84 25.53 0.64
CA TRP A 49 -17.54 25.95 -0.57
C TRP A 49 -19.05 26.14 -0.34
N GLN A 50 -19.70 25.24 0.40
CA GLN A 50 -21.11 25.38 0.78
C GLN A 50 -21.35 26.61 1.63
N ARG A 51 -20.46 26.86 2.61
CA ARG A 51 -20.54 28.04 3.47
C ARG A 51 -20.46 29.33 2.64
N ASP A 52 -19.52 29.41 1.69
CA ASP A 52 -19.38 30.58 0.81
C ASP A 52 -20.60 30.78 -0.09
N LEU A 53 -21.17 29.70 -0.62
CA LEU A 53 -22.40 29.75 -1.42
C LEU A 53 -23.62 30.19 -0.60
N SER A 54 -23.75 29.72 0.64
CA SER A 54 -24.85 30.11 1.52
C SER A 54 -24.82 31.61 1.80
N LEU A 55 -23.62 32.17 2.02
CA LEU A 55 -23.41 33.60 2.26
C LEU A 55 -23.67 34.43 1.00
N THR A 56 -23.26 33.93 -0.17
CA THR A 56 -23.39 34.65 -1.44
C THR A 56 -24.84 34.65 -1.96
N LEU A 57 -25.54 33.53 -1.82
CA LEU A 57 -26.89 33.35 -2.36
C LEU A 57 -27.99 33.70 -1.36
N GLY A 58 -27.66 33.82 -0.06
CA GLY A 58 -28.64 34.04 1.00
C GLY A 58 -29.58 32.85 1.22
N VAL A 59 -29.18 31.66 0.77
CA VAL A 59 -29.96 30.42 0.85
C VAL A 59 -29.37 29.50 1.90
N THR A 60 -30.22 28.76 2.62
CA THR A 60 -29.82 27.79 3.64
C THR A 60 -28.99 26.66 3.03
N GLU A 61 -27.93 26.22 3.72
CA GLU A 61 -27.02 25.14 3.29
C GLU A 61 -27.73 23.82 2.92
N GLN A 62 -28.90 23.57 3.50
CA GLN A 62 -29.69 22.36 3.27
C GLN A 62 -30.31 22.26 1.87
N LEU A 63 -30.46 23.39 1.19
CA LEU A 63 -30.95 23.48 -0.20
C LEU A 63 -29.80 23.43 -1.22
N LEU A 64 -28.55 23.48 -0.76
CA LEU A 64 -27.38 23.37 -1.61
C LEU A 64 -27.06 21.89 -1.92
N PRO A 65 -26.32 21.61 -3.03
CA PRO A 65 -25.79 20.28 -3.28
C PRO A 65 -25.02 19.77 -2.06
N PHE A 66 -25.27 18.52 -1.66
CA PHE A 66 -24.72 17.90 -0.44
C PHE A 66 -25.26 18.43 0.91
N GLY A 67 -26.31 19.26 0.94
CA GLY A 67 -26.90 19.78 2.18
C GLY A 67 -27.33 18.69 3.17
N GLY A 68 -27.87 17.57 2.67
CA GLY A 68 -28.20 16.40 3.51
C GLY A 68 -27.01 15.57 3.99
N GLN A 69 -25.80 15.83 3.46
CA GLN A 69 -24.57 15.08 3.77
C GLN A 69 -23.58 15.89 4.62
N VAL A 70 -23.91 17.14 4.97
CA VAL A 70 -23.08 18.02 5.82
C VAL A 70 -22.63 17.32 7.11
N PRO A 71 -23.50 16.63 7.89
CA PRO A 71 -23.08 15.97 9.13
C PRO A 71 -22.05 14.85 8.90
N LEU A 72 -22.10 14.19 7.74
CA LEU A 72 -21.16 13.14 7.38
C LEU A 72 -19.80 13.74 6.96
N LEU A 73 -19.83 14.81 6.15
CA LEU A 73 -18.62 15.53 5.75
C LEU A 73 -17.90 16.13 6.97
N GLU A 74 -18.63 16.74 7.89
CA GLU A 74 -18.09 17.25 9.16
C GLU A 74 -17.46 16.14 10.00
N ARG A 75 -18.10 14.96 10.06
CA ARG A 75 -17.55 13.81 10.78
C ARG A 75 -16.25 13.32 10.15
N VAL A 76 -16.19 13.22 8.82
CA VAL A 76 -14.99 12.80 8.10
C VAL A 76 -13.85 13.81 8.31
N GLN A 77 -14.15 15.10 8.23
CA GLN A 77 -13.17 16.18 8.39
C GLN A 77 -12.69 16.31 9.85
N SER A 78 -13.58 16.23 10.84
CA SER A 78 -13.21 16.26 12.27
C SER A 78 -12.45 15.02 12.73
N SER A 79 -12.75 13.86 12.14
CA SER A 79 -12.10 12.58 12.46
C SER A 79 -10.90 12.27 11.55
N TRP A 80 -10.31 13.26 10.89
CA TRP A 80 -9.21 13.08 9.93
C TRP A 80 -8.05 12.25 10.52
N PHE A 81 -7.74 12.45 11.80
CA PHE A 81 -6.69 11.73 12.52
C PHE A 81 -6.96 10.23 12.66
N LEU A 82 -8.22 9.78 12.49
CA LEU A 82 -8.60 8.37 12.40
C LEU A 82 -8.74 7.92 10.95
N VAL A 83 -9.36 8.75 10.09
CA VAL A 83 -9.63 8.41 8.69
C VAL A 83 -8.33 8.13 7.93
N VAL A 84 -7.31 8.98 8.12
CA VAL A 84 -6.01 8.86 7.45
C VAL A 84 -5.30 7.54 7.79
N PRO A 85 -4.99 7.24 9.06
CA PRO A 85 -4.29 5.99 9.37
C PRO A 85 -5.15 4.76 9.10
N LEU A 86 -6.47 4.82 9.25
CA LEU A 86 -7.35 3.68 8.99
C LEU A 86 -7.40 3.35 7.49
N ALA A 87 -7.52 4.35 6.62
CA ALA A 87 -7.40 4.17 5.17
C ALA A 87 -6.02 3.61 4.78
N GLY A 88 -4.96 4.13 5.41
CA GLY A 88 -3.60 3.61 5.31
C GLY A 88 -3.50 2.13 5.65
N LEU A 89 -3.99 1.72 6.81
CA LEU A 89 -3.93 0.33 7.27
C LEU A 89 -4.75 -0.61 6.38
N VAL A 90 -5.95 -0.21 5.98
CA VAL A 90 -6.81 -1.02 5.10
C VAL A 90 -6.12 -1.25 3.76
N LEU A 91 -5.63 -0.19 3.12
CA LEU A 91 -4.98 -0.31 1.82
C LEU A 91 -3.61 -1.01 1.94
N GLY A 92 -2.86 -0.74 3.00
CA GLY A 92 -1.61 -1.40 3.33
C GLY A 92 -1.78 -2.91 3.48
N LEU A 93 -2.76 -3.36 4.27
CA LEU A 93 -3.05 -4.79 4.43
C LEU A 93 -3.46 -5.45 3.12
N PHE A 94 -4.32 -4.79 2.34
CA PHE A 94 -4.70 -5.29 1.02
C PHE A 94 -3.49 -5.41 0.09
N ALA A 95 -2.66 -4.38 0.01
CA ALA A 95 -1.45 -4.38 -0.80
C ALA A 95 -0.40 -5.39 -0.31
N ALA A 96 -0.33 -5.68 1.00
CA ALA A 96 0.53 -6.72 1.56
C ALA A 96 0.12 -8.10 1.07
N LEU A 97 -1.18 -8.40 1.03
CA LEU A 97 -1.68 -9.66 0.49
C LEU A 97 -1.33 -9.79 -0.99
N VAL A 98 -1.59 -8.74 -1.78
CA VAL A 98 -1.27 -8.72 -3.22
C VAL A 98 0.24 -8.86 -3.45
N GLY A 99 1.06 -8.07 -2.75
CA GLY A 99 2.51 -8.09 -2.87
C GLY A 99 3.11 -9.43 -2.45
N GLY A 100 2.59 -10.05 -1.40
CA GLY A 100 3.01 -11.39 -0.97
C GLY A 100 2.66 -12.46 -2.00
N LEU A 101 1.45 -12.42 -2.58
CA LEU A 101 1.05 -13.32 -3.65
C LEU A 101 1.93 -13.16 -4.90
N ILE A 102 2.21 -11.93 -5.31
CA ILE A 102 3.11 -11.63 -6.43
C ILE A 102 4.51 -12.17 -6.14
N GLY A 103 5.07 -11.88 -4.96
CA GLY A 103 6.40 -12.36 -4.56
C GLY A 103 6.48 -13.89 -4.55
N GLY A 104 5.46 -14.55 -4.01
CA GLY A 104 5.36 -16.02 -4.01
C GLY A 104 5.24 -16.60 -5.42
N LEU A 105 4.42 -16.00 -6.28
CA LEU A 105 4.24 -16.42 -7.67
C LEU A 105 5.56 -16.30 -8.45
N VAL A 106 6.28 -15.19 -8.28
CA VAL A 106 7.57 -14.96 -8.91
C VAL A 106 8.59 -16.01 -8.47
N ALA A 107 8.73 -16.26 -7.16
CA ALA A 107 9.65 -17.27 -6.65
C ALA A 107 9.30 -18.69 -7.12
N ALA A 108 8.01 -19.05 -7.12
CA ALA A 108 7.55 -20.35 -7.64
C ALA A 108 7.84 -20.50 -9.14
N SER A 109 7.69 -19.43 -9.91
CA SER A 109 7.98 -19.42 -11.36
C SER A 109 9.47 -19.64 -11.63
N TYR A 110 10.35 -19.00 -10.86
CA TYR A 110 11.80 -19.24 -10.95
C TYR A 110 12.19 -20.66 -10.56
N ASN A 111 11.57 -21.23 -9.51
CA ASN A 111 11.85 -22.60 -9.09
C ASN A 111 11.40 -23.65 -10.10
N ARG A 112 10.37 -23.36 -10.90
CA ARG A 112 9.86 -24.25 -11.95
C ARG A 112 10.56 -24.03 -13.30
N SER A 113 11.28 -22.92 -13.47
CA SER A 113 11.90 -22.55 -14.74
C SER A 113 13.04 -23.51 -15.11
N PRO A 114 13.09 -23.98 -16.37
CA PRO A 114 14.22 -24.79 -16.87
C PRO A 114 15.51 -23.97 -17.02
N PHE A 115 15.42 -22.64 -17.03
CA PHE A 115 16.57 -21.72 -17.03
C PHE A 115 17.11 -21.56 -15.61
N GLY A 116 17.77 -22.60 -15.10
CA GLY A 116 18.39 -22.58 -13.77
C GLY A 116 19.50 -21.52 -13.70
N VAL A 117 19.46 -20.67 -12.68
CA VAL A 117 20.51 -19.67 -12.43
C VAL A 117 21.80 -20.40 -12.02
N HIS A 118 22.83 -20.32 -12.85
CA HIS A 118 24.18 -20.79 -12.51
C HIS A 118 24.81 -19.79 -11.53
N VAL A 119 25.22 -20.28 -10.36
CA VAL A 119 25.90 -19.45 -9.38
C VAL A 119 27.24 -20.10 -9.07
N VAL A 120 28.32 -19.41 -9.41
CA VAL A 120 29.66 -19.82 -9.03
C VAL A 120 29.87 -19.40 -7.59
N VAL A 121 30.08 -20.36 -6.69
CA VAL A 121 30.37 -20.09 -5.28
C VAL A 121 31.86 -20.30 -5.05
N GLU A 122 32.53 -19.29 -4.50
CA GLU A 122 33.93 -19.40 -4.07
C GLU A 122 33.97 -20.05 -2.69
N VAL A 123 34.61 -21.23 -2.60
CA VAL A 123 34.78 -21.94 -1.33
C VAL A 123 36.19 -21.66 -0.80
N PRO A 124 36.35 -21.19 0.46
CA PRO A 124 37.65 -21.04 1.10
C PRO A 124 38.32 -22.41 1.25
N ASP A 125 39.63 -22.51 0.99
CA ASP A 125 40.36 -23.76 1.17
C ASP A 125 40.37 -24.15 2.66
N PRO A 126 40.23 -25.45 3.00
CA PRO A 126 40.39 -25.90 4.37
C PRO A 126 41.82 -25.59 4.82
N THR A 127 41.96 -24.74 5.84
CA THR A 127 43.26 -24.50 6.50
C THR A 127 43.75 -25.80 7.14
N PRO A 128 45.04 -26.14 7.02
CA PRO A 128 45.61 -27.37 7.58
C PRO A 128 45.52 -27.44 9.10
#